data_AF-A0A197K6R5-F1
#
_entry.id   AF-A0A197K6R5-F1
#
_cell.length_a   1.000
_cell.length_b   1.000
_cell.length_c   1.000
_cell.angle_alpha   90.00
_cell.angle_beta   90.00
_cell.angle_gamma   90.00
#
_symmetry.space_group_name_H-M   'P 1'
#
loop_
_entity.id
_entity.type
_entity.pdbx_description
1 polymer ?
#
loop_
_entity_poly.entity_id
_entity_poly.type
_entity_poly.pdbx_seq_one_letter_code
_entity_poly.pdbx_strand_id
1 'polypeptide(L)'
;MEQLQNLKRRPNAAKQLFRGTPVDDEPEFLPEEEQEELIESLRAANDKANDWFKFVLLAFSGMEIFTHLVFAAYAWYRRASKPGSFPDQDEDPSQFFRDSISPVAATLFSLISFAIGMAIIKDTTQIGRDSLLVWTSVSVIPLFLMMGATVFSFELLWWSMPLLLQIVDLTSLWVMQSPDEEIIRLENSQYKLKGA
;
A
#
# COMPACT_ATOMS: atom_id res chain seq x y z
N MET A 1 -40.40 7.51 -10.13
CA MET A 1 -40.08 7.91 -8.74
C MET A 1 -40.17 6.75 -7.75
N GLU A 2 -40.96 5.71 -7.97
CA GLU A 2 -41.03 4.53 -7.08
C GLU A 2 -39.73 3.72 -6.99
N GLN A 3 -38.99 3.55 -8.09
CA GLN A 3 -37.71 2.82 -8.09
C GLN A 3 -36.65 3.47 -7.15
N LEU A 4 -36.65 4.80 -7.04
CA LEU A 4 -35.77 5.53 -6.12
C LEU A 4 -36.17 5.36 -4.65
N GLN A 5 -37.45 5.10 -4.35
CA GLN A 5 -37.90 4.80 -3.00
C GLN A 5 -37.55 3.36 -2.60
N ASN A 6 -37.60 2.40 -3.52
CA ASN A 6 -37.16 1.02 -3.27
C ASN A 6 -35.65 0.89 -3.06
N LEU A 7 -34.84 1.64 -3.81
CA LEU A 7 -33.39 1.70 -3.59
C LEU A 7 -33.01 2.29 -2.22
N LYS A 8 -33.87 3.14 -1.64
CA LYS A 8 -33.65 3.74 -0.31
C LYS A 8 -34.01 2.80 0.85
N ARG A 9 -34.81 1.75 0.62
CA ARG A 9 -35.14 0.71 1.62
C ARG A 9 -34.06 -0.36 1.74
N ARG A 10 -33.41 -0.75 0.64
CA ARG A 10 -32.33 -1.75 0.61
C ARG A 10 -31.10 -1.48 1.51
N PRO A 11 -30.60 -0.24 1.70
CA PRO A 11 -29.47 -0.01 2.61
C PRO A 11 -29.81 -0.28 4.09
N ASN A 12 -31.09 -0.29 4.46
CA ASN A 12 -31.49 -0.67 5.82
C ASN A 12 -31.44 -2.18 6.05
N ALA A 13 -31.71 -3.00 5.03
CA ALA A 13 -31.63 -4.46 5.13
C ALA A 13 -30.16 -4.92 5.26
N ALA A 14 -29.24 -4.37 4.45
CA ALA A 14 -27.81 -4.66 4.56
C ALA A 14 -27.22 -4.24 5.93
N LYS A 15 -27.71 -3.12 6.49
CA LYS A 15 -27.34 -2.67 7.86
C LYS A 15 -27.89 -3.57 8.97
N GLN A 16 -29.02 -4.24 8.74
CA GLN A 16 -29.63 -5.16 9.70
C GLN A 16 -28.92 -6.52 9.70
N LEU A 17 -28.45 -6.98 8.54
CA LEU A 17 -27.58 -8.16 8.39
C LEU A 17 -26.27 -8.02 9.16
N PHE A 18 -25.65 -6.83 9.12
CA PHE A 18 -24.45 -6.52 9.91
C PHE A 18 -24.71 -6.38 11.42
N ARG A 19 -25.97 -6.24 11.85
CA ARG A 19 -26.37 -6.07 13.27
C ARG A 19 -26.84 -7.36 13.95
N GLY A 20 -26.85 -8.50 13.24
CA GLY A 20 -27.19 -9.80 13.82
C GLY A 20 -28.66 -9.95 14.23
N THR A 21 -29.55 -9.08 13.75
CA THR A 21 -31.00 -9.27 13.91
C THR A 21 -31.47 -10.35 12.93
N PRO A 22 -32.19 -11.39 13.39
CA PRO A 22 -32.76 -12.40 12.50
C PRO A 22 -33.79 -11.72 11.60
N VAL A 23 -33.52 -11.72 10.31
CA VAL A 23 -34.45 -11.24 9.29
C VAL A 23 -35.33 -12.43 8.94
N ASP A 24 -36.56 -12.46 9.48
CA ASP A 24 -37.63 -13.35 9.02
C ASP A 24 -38.14 -12.83 7.67
N ASP A 25 -37.32 -12.94 6.62
CA ASP A 25 -37.78 -12.73 5.25
C ASP A 25 -37.67 -14.06 4.50
N GLU A 26 -38.81 -14.54 3.99
CA GLU A 26 -38.82 -15.49 2.88
C GLU A 26 -37.83 -14.99 1.83
N PRO A 27 -36.96 -15.85 1.27
CA PRO A 27 -36.01 -15.41 0.26
C PRO A 27 -36.80 -14.94 -0.97
N GLU A 28 -37.05 -13.63 -1.04
CA GLU A 28 -37.58 -12.96 -2.21
C GLU A 28 -36.47 -13.02 -3.26
N PHE A 29 -36.44 -14.13 -4.01
CA PHE A 29 -35.48 -14.36 -5.07
C PHE A 29 -35.68 -13.29 -6.13
N LEU A 30 -34.70 -12.38 -6.25
CA LEU A 30 -34.68 -11.38 -7.30
C LEU A 30 -34.72 -12.08 -8.67
N PRO A 31 -35.42 -11.52 -9.68
CA PRO A 31 -35.35 -11.99 -11.05
C PRO A 31 -33.88 -12.10 -11.49
N GLU A 32 -33.55 -13.11 -12.29
CA GLU A 32 -32.18 -13.40 -12.73
C GLU A 32 -31.50 -12.18 -13.38
N GLU A 33 -32.26 -11.43 -14.19
CA GLU A 33 -31.81 -10.20 -14.86
C GLU A 33 -31.46 -9.08 -13.85
N GLU A 34 -32.22 -8.93 -12.76
CA GLU A 34 -31.92 -7.95 -11.70
C GLU A 34 -30.69 -8.37 -10.86
N GLN A 35 -30.40 -9.68 -10.76
CA GLN A 35 -29.20 -10.17 -10.07
C GLN A 35 -27.94 -9.94 -10.89
N GLU A 36 -27.98 -10.17 -12.20
CA GLU A 36 -26.86 -9.89 -13.11
C GLU A 36 -26.52 -8.39 -13.14
N GLU A 37 -27.53 -7.52 -13.27
CA GLU A 37 -27.33 -6.06 -13.22
C GLU A 37 -26.73 -5.62 -11.88
N LEU A 38 -27.18 -6.22 -10.76
CA LEU A 38 -26.61 -5.94 -9.45
C LEU A 38 -25.14 -6.37 -9.36
N ILE A 39 -24.79 -7.57 -9.83
CA ILE A 39 -23.40 -8.07 -9.82
C ILE A 39 -22.50 -7.18 -10.68
N GLU A 40 -22.95 -6.78 -11.87
CA GLU A 40 -22.19 -5.89 -12.74
C GLU A 40 -21.99 -4.50 -12.10
N SER A 41 -23.04 -3.95 -11.48
CA SER A 41 -22.94 -2.68 -10.75
C SER A 41 -21.99 -2.75 -9.56
N LEU A 42 -21.94 -3.89 -8.85
CA LEU A 42 -21.02 -4.13 -7.74
C LEU A 42 -19.58 -4.24 -8.21
N ARG A 43 -19.33 -4.92 -9.34
CA ARG A 43 -18.00 -4.98 -9.97
C ARG A 43 -17.50 -3.58 -10.36
N ALA A 44 -18.31 -2.81 -11.08
CA ALA A 44 -17.95 -1.45 -11.48
C ALA A 44 -17.70 -0.53 -10.28
N ALA A 45 -18.48 -0.67 -9.20
CA ALA A 45 -18.28 0.09 -7.97
C ALA A 45 -16.98 -0.32 -7.25
N ASN A 46 -16.66 -1.61 -7.22
CA ASN A 46 -15.43 -2.15 -6.63
C ASN A 46 -14.19 -1.69 -7.41
N ASP A 47 -14.20 -1.81 -8.75
CA ASP A 47 -13.11 -1.34 -9.61
C ASP A 47 -12.81 0.14 -9.38
N LYS A 48 -13.87 0.96 -9.32
CA LYS A 48 -13.74 2.39 -9.04
C LYS A 48 -13.18 2.67 -7.64
N ALA A 49 -13.58 1.90 -6.64
CA ALA A 49 -13.05 2.03 -5.28
C ALA A 49 -11.57 1.62 -5.22
N ASN A 50 -11.20 0.54 -5.90
CA ASN A 50 -9.83 0.05 -6.03
C ASN A 50 -8.93 1.08 -6.73
N ASP A 51 -9.39 1.69 -7.82
CA ASP A 51 -8.65 2.74 -8.52
C ASP A 51 -8.43 3.98 -7.64
N TRP A 52 -9.44 4.38 -6.89
CA TRP A 52 -9.29 5.46 -5.91
C TRP A 52 -8.30 5.11 -4.81
N PHE A 53 -8.35 3.87 -4.31
CA PHE A 53 -7.44 3.41 -3.27
C PHE A 53 -5.99 3.34 -3.76
N LYS A 54 -5.76 2.87 -5.00
CA LYS A 54 -4.44 2.93 -5.67
C LYS A 54 -3.93 4.36 -5.78
N PHE A 55 -4.80 5.30 -6.18
CA PHE A 55 -4.42 6.72 -6.28
C PHE A 55 -3.94 7.27 -4.92
N VAL A 56 -4.63 6.95 -3.83
CA VAL A 56 -4.25 7.37 -2.48
C VAL A 56 -2.89 6.78 -2.07
N LEU A 57 -2.65 5.49 -2.32
CA LEU A 57 -1.36 4.86 -2.02
C LEU A 57 -0.22 5.51 -2.83
N LEU A 58 -0.42 5.73 -4.13
CA LEU A 58 0.56 6.40 -4.98
C LEU A 58 0.85 7.84 -4.51
N ALA A 59 -0.16 8.57 -4.07
CA ALA A 59 0.02 9.90 -3.51
C ALA A 59 0.86 9.88 -2.21
N PHE A 60 0.61 8.89 -1.34
CA PHE A 60 1.37 8.71 -0.10
C PHE A 60 2.84 8.35 -0.40
N SER A 61 3.09 7.39 -1.30
CA SER A 61 4.44 7.03 -1.74
C SER A 61 5.17 8.21 -2.40
N GLY A 62 4.46 9.02 -3.19
CA GLY A 62 5.00 10.25 -3.77
C GLY A 62 5.39 11.29 -2.72
N MET A 63 4.61 11.44 -1.66
CA MET A 63 4.91 12.33 -0.53
C MET A 63 6.14 11.84 0.25
N GLU A 64 6.29 10.53 0.46
CA GLU A 64 7.46 9.95 1.12
C GLU A 64 8.74 10.15 0.30
N ILE A 65 8.69 9.94 -1.01
CA ILE A 65 9.79 10.25 -1.93
C ILE A 65 10.17 11.72 -1.82
N PHE A 66 9.19 12.63 -1.86
CA PHE A 66 9.44 14.06 -1.73
C PHE A 66 10.13 14.38 -0.40
N THR A 67 9.68 13.81 0.71
CA THR A 67 10.26 14.04 2.04
C THR A 67 11.70 13.53 2.11
N HIS A 68 12.00 12.36 1.55
CA HIS A 68 13.36 11.83 1.45
C HIS A 68 14.27 12.68 0.56
N LEU A 69 13.75 13.24 -0.54
CA LEU A 69 14.49 14.17 -1.40
C LEU A 69 14.80 15.49 -0.68
N VAL A 70 13.84 16.04 0.07
CA VAL A 70 14.07 17.23 0.91
C VAL A 70 15.14 16.95 1.95
N PHE A 71 15.08 15.80 2.62
CA PHE A 71 16.11 15.37 3.56
C PHE A 71 17.48 15.24 2.89
N ALA A 72 17.56 14.60 1.72
CA ALA A 72 18.79 14.47 0.94
C ALA A 72 19.37 15.83 0.55
N ALA A 73 18.52 16.74 0.07
CA ALA A 73 18.92 18.10 -0.30
C ALA A 73 19.39 18.90 0.92
N TYR A 74 18.73 18.76 2.06
CA TYR A 74 19.14 19.37 3.32
C TYR A 74 20.50 18.83 3.79
N ALA A 75 20.70 17.51 3.79
CA ALA A 75 21.96 16.87 4.17
C ALA A 75 23.09 17.31 3.24
N TRP A 76 22.83 17.37 1.93
CA TRP A 76 23.77 17.87 0.93
C TRP A 76 24.14 19.33 1.16
N TYR A 77 23.15 20.20 1.35
CA TYR A 77 23.38 21.62 1.62
C TYR A 77 24.19 21.82 2.90
N ARG A 78 23.84 21.11 3.99
CA ARG A 78 24.57 21.18 5.26
C ARG A 78 26.03 20.76 5.09
N ARG A 79 26.30 19.71 4.32
CA ARG A 79 27.66 19.26 4.00
C ARG A 79 28.44 20.29 3.18
N ALA A 80 27.83 20.85 2.14
CA ALA A 80 28.44 21.87 1.29
C ALA A 80 28.69 23.20 2.05
N SER A 81 27.82 23.54 3.00
CA SER A 81 27.90 24.74 3.83
C SER A 81 28.89 24.67 4.99
N LYS A 82 29.62 23.56 5.16
CA LYS A 82 30.81 23.46 6.00
C LYS A 82 32.06 23.57 5.10
N PRO A 83 32.56 24.77 4.78
CA PRO A 83 33.76 24.92 3.98
C PRO A 83 34.95 24.74 4.93
N GLY A 84 35.71 23.66 4.78
CA GLY A 84 37.09 23.62 5.30
C GLY A 84 37.39 22.74 6.51
N SER A 85 36.61 21.71 6.84
CA SER A 85 37.21 20.57 7.56
C SER A 85 37.97 19.73 6.54
N PHE A 86 39.21 20.16 6.23
CA PHE A 86 40.24 19.20 5.87
C PHE A 86 40.20 18.08 6.92
N PRO A 87 40.36 16.80 6.54
CA PRO A 87 40.46 15.75 7.55
C PRO A 87 41.60 16.14 8.48
N ASP A 88 41.26 16.45 9.73
CA ASP A 88 42.26 16.49 10.79
C ASP A 88 42.91 15.11 10.73
N GLN A 89 44.25 15.05 10.59
CA GLN A 89 44.96 13.79 10.34
C GLN A 89 44.82 12.77 11.49
N ASP A 90 44.14 13.17 12.57
CA ASP A 90 43.83 12.36 13.76
C ASP A 90 42.38 11.82 13.80
N GLU A 91 41.52 12.13 12.82
CA GLU A 91 40.19 11.49 12.75
C GLU A 91 40.31 10.06 12.23
N ASP A 92 39.95 9.12 13.11
CA ASP A 92 39.95 7.68 12.87
C ASP A 92 39.23 7.37 11.53
N PRO A 93 39.87 6.68 10.55
CA PRO A 93 39.27 6.42 9.24
C PRO A 93 37.91 5.69 9.33
N SER A 94 37.63 5.03 10.45
CA SER A 94 36.32 4.45 10.73
C SER A 94 35.19 5.48 10.91
N GLN A 95 35.48 6.69 11.39
CA GLN A 95 34.51 7.80 11.48
C GLN A 95 34.17 8.36 10.11
N PHE A 96 35.13 8.45 9.19
CA PHE A 96 34.88 8.89 7.81
C PHE A 96 33.87 7.99 7.08
N PHE A 97 33.99 6.66 7.24
CA PHE A 97 33.05 5.70 6.65
C PHE A 97 31.66 5.74 7.31
N ARG A 98 31.59 6.01 8.62
CA ARG A 98 30.33 6.22 9.34
C ARG A 98 29.59 7.48 8.89
N ASP A 99 30.32 8.56 8.61
CA ASP A 99 29.71 9.88 8.41
C ASP A 99 29.44 10.23 6.93
N SER A 100 30.16 9.66 5.96
CA SER A 100 30.09 10.14 4.57
C SER A 100 29.32 9.26 3.58
N ILE A 101 29.25 7.94 3.76
CA ILE A 101 28.72 7.01 2.74
C ILE A 101 27.37 6.41 3.14
N SER A 102 27.15 6.14 4.43
CA SER A 102 25.97 5.41 4.91
C SER A 102 24.63 6.12 4.66
N PRO A 103 24.45 7.43 4.95
CA PRO A 103 23.13 8.08 4.82
C PRO A 103 22.69 8.32 3.38
N VAL A 104 23.64 8.63 2.48
CA VAL A 104 23.34 8.85 1.05
C VAL A 104 22.92 7.53 0.40
N ALA A 105 23.66 6.46 0.67
CA ALA A 105 23.31 5.12 0.19
C ALA A 105 21.95 4.68 0.75
N ALA A 106 21.71 4.83 2.06
CA ALA A 106 20.43 4.50 2.68
C ALA A 106 19.25 5.28 2.04
N THR A 107 19.46 6.56 1.72
CA THR A 107 18.46 7.38 1.04
C THR A 107 18.19 6.87 -0.39
N LEU A 108 19.24 6.54 -1.16
CA LEU A 108 19.08 6.00 -2.51
C LEU A 108 18.32 4.66 -2.50
N PHE A 109 18.67 3.74 -1.60
CA PHE A 109 17.94 2.47 -1.47
C PHE A 109 16.49 2.67 -1.03
N SER A 110 16.22 3.64 -0.15
CA SER A 110 14.85 4.01 0.23
C SER A 110 14.05 4.52 -0.97
N LEU A 111 14.63 5.41 -1.78
CA LEU A 111 14.01 5.94 -3.00
C LEU A 111 13.75 4.84 -4.03
N ILE A 112 14.69 3.91 -4.22
CA ILE A 112 14.51 2.75 -5.11
C ILE A 112 13.38 1.86 -4.59
N SER A 113 13.32 1.58 -3.28
CA SER A 113 12.22 0.82 -2.69
C SER A 113 10.86 1.47 -2.96
N PHE A 114 10.73 2.79 -2.74
CA PHE A 114 9.49 3.51 -3.03
C PHE A 114 9.12 3.48 -4.52
N ALA A 115 10.11 3.60 -5.41
CA ALA A 115 9.89 3.51 -6.85
C ALA A 115 9.39 2.12 -7.27
N ILE A 116 9.94 1.05 -6.70
CA ILE A 116 9.46 -0.32 -6.91
C ILE A 116 8.03 -0.46 -6.39
N GLY A 117 7.73 0.04 -5.18
CA GLY A 117 6.37 0.02 -4.61
C GLY A 117 5.34 0.71 -5.52
N MET A 118 5.66 1.91 -6.02
CA MET A 118 4.79 2.60 -6.98
C MET A 118 4.58 1.81 -8.28
N ALA A 119 5.61 1.16 -8.81
CA ALA A 119 5.50 0.32 -9.99
C ALA A 119 4.57 -0.88 -9.75
N ILE A 120 4.68 -1.51 -8.58
CA ILE A 120 3.83 -2.64 -8.16
C ILE A 120 2.37 -2.20 -7.98
N ILE A 121 2.12 -1.08 -7.29
CA ILE A 121 0.75 -0.56 -7.10
C ILE A 121 0.10 -0.22 -8.44
N LYS A 122 0.86 0.36 -9.36
CA LYS A 122 0.37 0.70 -10.70
C LYS A 122 0.04 -0.54 -11.53
N ASP A 123 0.88 -1.57 -11.46
CA ASP A 123 0.72 -2.82 -12.20
C ASP A 123 0.28 -3.97 -11.29
N THR A 124 -0.89 -3.78 -10.64
CA THR A 124 -1.56 -4.75 -9.77
C THR A 124 -1.75 -6.16 -10.37
N THR A 125 -1.56 -6.33 -11.68
CA THR A 125 -1.86 -7.58 -12.39
C THR A 125 -0.75 -8.62 -12.34
N GLN A 126 0.49 -8.23 -12.00
CA GLN A 126 1.67 -9.12 -12.07
C GLN A 126 2.55 -9.07 -10.83
N ILE A 127 1.93 -9.17 -9.65
CA ILE A 127 2.70 -9.28 -8.40
C ILE A 127 3.26 -10.71 -8.28
N GLY A 128 4.38 -10.95 -8.97
CA GLY A 128 5.15 -12.17 -8.83
C GLY A 128 5.87 -12.24 -7.48
N ARG A 129 6.10 -13.46 -6.99
CA ARG A 129 6.91 -13.71 -5.79
C ARG A 129 8.31 -13.06 -5.90
N ASP A 130 8.89 -13.08 -7.10
CA ASP A 130 10.22 -12.52 -7.34
C ASP A 130 10.24 -11.00 -7.15
N SER A 131 9.22 -10.29 -7.64
CA SER A 131 9.08 -8.84 -7.45
C SER A 131 8.97 -8.48 -5.96
N LEU A 132 8.22 -9.27 -5.18
CA LEU A 132 8.11 -9.09 -3.74
C LEU A 132 9.43 -9.33 -3.00
N LEU A 133 10.18 -10.36 -3.39
CA LEU A 133 11.49 -10.66 -2.81
C LEU A 133 12.50 -9.55 -3.11
N VAL A 134 12.54 -9.07 -4.35
CA VAL A 134 13.39 -7.95 -4.75
C VAL A 134 13.02 -6.69 -3.96
N TRP A 135 11.73 -6.34 -3.91
CA TRP A 135 11.27 -5.16 -3.19
C TRP A 135 11.64 -5.23 -1.71
N THR A 136 11.33 -6.34 -1.04
CA THR A 136 11.67 -6.56 0.38
C THR A 136 13.17 -6.44 0.62
N SER A 137 13.97 -7.06 -0.24
CA SER A 137 15.44 -7.01 -0.11
C SER A 137 15.95 -5.57 -0.18
N VAL A 138 15.44 -4.78 -1.13
CA VAL A 138 15.80 -3.36 -1.28
C VAL A 138 15.35 -2.53 -0.08
N SER A 139 14.14 -2.76 0.43
CA SER A 139 13.57 -2.02 1.57
C SER A 139 14.33 -2.22 2.89
N VAL A 140 15.04 -3.33 3.06
CA VAL A 140 15.78 -3.65 4.30
C VAL A 140 17.21 -3.07 4.28
N ILE A 141 17.78 -2.81 3.11
CA ILE A 141 19.15 -2.28 2.97
C ILE A 141 19.37 -0.98 3.78
N PRO A 142 18.47 0.04 3.75
CA PRO A 142 18.63 1.26 4.55
C PRO A 142 18.78 0.97 6.05
N LEU A 143 18.03 -0.01 6.58
CA LEU A 143 18.14 -0.42 7.98
C LEU A 143 19.51 -1.03 8.29
N PHE A 144 20.00 -1.94 7.44
CA PHE A 144 21.33 -2.54 7.63
C PHE A 144 22.46 -1.51 7.56
N LEU A 145 22.38 -0.57 6.60
CA LEU A 145 23.37 0.51 6.46
C LEU A 145 23.43 1.41 7.70
N MET A 146 22.28 1.61 8.36
CA MET A 146 22.14 2.52 9.49
C MET A 146 22.20 1.83 10.86
N MET A 147 22.22 0.49 10.92
CA MET A 147 22.23 -0.31 12.17
C MET A 147 23.43 -0.02 13.08
N GLY A 148 24.55 0.46 12.53
CA GLY A 148 25.75 0.81 13.29
C GLY A 148 25.93 2.31 13.57
N ALA A 149 25.07 3.16 13.01
CA ALA A 149 25.18 4.62 13.08
C ALA A 149 24.04 5.26 13.89
N THR A 150 22.93 4.54 14.08
CA THR A 150 21.74 5.07 14.76
C THR A 150 21.89 4.96 16.28
N VAL A 151 22.05 6.10 16.93
CA VAL A 151 22.06 6.20 18.41
C VAL A 151 20.65 6.48 18.95
N PHE A 152 19.75 6.99 18.10
CA PHE A 152 18.41 7.45 18.46
C PHE A 152 17.28 6.65 17.80
N SER A 153 16.20 6.40 18.54
CA SER A 153 15.00 5.68 18.07
C SER A 153 14.29 6.35 16.89
N PHE A 154 14.39 7.67 16.76
CA PHE A 154 13.76 8.40 15.66
C PHE A 154 14.43 8.12 14.32
N GLU A 155 15.76 8.00 14.29
CA GLU A 155 16.49 7.67 13.06
C GLU A 155 16.17 6.23 12.63
N LEU A 156 16.09 5.29 13.58
CA LEU A 156 15.65 3.93 13.29
C LEU A 156 14.25 3.89 12.67
N LEU A 157 13.31 4.67 13.24
CA LEU A 157 11.96 4.79 12.69
C LEU A 157 12.00 5.35 11.27
N TRP A 158 12.76 6.42 11.04
CA TRP A 158 12.94 7.03 9.73
C TRP A 158 13.46 6.02 8.68
N TRP A 159 14.50 5.26 9.03
CA TRP A 159 15.06 4.26 8.12
C TRP A 159 14.20 2.99 7.97
N SER A 160 13.22 2.79 8.86
CA SER A 160 12.21 1.74 8.73
C SER A 160 11.04 2.11 7.81
N MET A 161 10.92 3.38 7.41
CA MET A 161 9.80 3.86 6.57
C MET A 161 9.61 3.07 5.27
N PRO A 162 10.65 2.72 4.49
CA PRO A 162 10.48 1.88 3.30
C PRO A 162 9.80 0.54 3.59
N LEU A 163 10.15 -0.09 4.71
CA LEU A 163 9.59 -1.36 5.12
C LEU A 163 8.17 -1.21 5.68
N LEU A 164 7.91 -0.16 6.47
CA LEU A 164 6.57 0.13 6.99
C LEU A 164 5.60 0.43 5.85
N LEU A 165 6.01 1.25 4.88
CA LEU A 165 5.20 1.58 3.72
C LEU A 165 4.95 0.35 2.85
N GLN A 166 5.96 -0.50 2.65
CA GLN A 166 5.80 -1.78 1.98
C GLN A 166 4.74 -2.67 2.66
N ILE A 167 4.71 -2.75 4.00
CA ILE A 167 3.67 -3.52 4.72
C ILE A 167 2.28 -2.94 4.46
N VAL A 168 2.14 -1.61 4.53
CA VAL A 168 0.86 -0.92 4.26
C VAL A 168 0.39 -1.20 2.83
N ASP A 169 1.28 -1.11 1.86
CA ASP A 169 0.97 -1.38 0.46
C ASP A 169 0.56 -2.83 0.23
N LEU A 170 1.29 -3.80 0.78
CA LEU A 170 0.95 -5.22 0.66
C LEU A 170 -0.39 -5.55 1.32
N THR A 171 -0.64 -4.99 2.50
CA THR A 171 -1.93 -5.14 3.18
C THR A 171 -3.05 -4.56 2.33
N SER A 172 -2.81 -3.40 1.74
CA SER A 172 -3.77 -2.71 0.86
C SER A 172 -4.08 -3.52 -0.40
N LEU A 173 -3.05 -4.08 -1.04
CA LEU A 173 -3.20 -4.93 -2.23
C LEU A 173 -3.94 -6.22 -1.91
N TRP A 174 -3.69 -6.82 -0.74
CA TRP A 174 -4.41 -7.99 -0.27
C TRP A 174 -5.91 -7.70 -0.04
N VAL A 175 -6.21 -6.53 0.55
CA VAL A 175 -7.59 -6.06 0.72
C VAL A 175 -8.28 -5.81 -0.62
N MET A 176 -7.57 -5.28 -1.63
CA MET A 176 -8.14 -5.09 -2.98
C MET A 176 -8.46 -6.42 -3.69
N GLN A 177 -7.73 -7.51 -3.40
CA GLN A 177 -7.92 -8.83 -4.03
C GLN A 177 -9.04 -9.67 -3.39
N SER A 178 -9.32 -9.46 -2.10
CA SER A 178 -10.31 -10.23 -1.34
C SER A 178 -11.77 -10.19 -1.88
N PRO A 179 -12.30 -9.07 -2.42
CA PRO A 179 -13.70 -9.01 -2.87
C PRO A 179 -13.94 -9.79 -4.17
N ASP A 180 -12.92 -9.97 -5.02
CA ASP A 180 -13.06 -10.71 -6.27
C ASP A 180 -13.29 -12.21 -5.99
N GLU A 181 -12.64 -12.76 -4.96
CA GLU A 181 -12.86 -14.14 -4.51
C GLU A 181 -14.29 -14.36 -4.00
N GLU A 182 -14.86 -13.38 -3.28
CA GLU A 182 -16.24 -13.44 -2.78
C GLU A 182 -17.25 -13.36 -3.93
N ILE A 183 -17.03 -12.48 -4.91
CA ILE A 183 -17.88 -12.37 -6.11
C ILE A 183 -17.83 -13.68 -6.92
N ILE A 184 -16.64 -14.23 -7.15
CA ILE A 184 -16.48 -15.53 -7.85
C ILE A 184 -17.16 -16.66 -7.07
N ARG A 185 -17.11 -16.62 -5.74
CA ARG A 185 -17.80 -17.61 -4.90
C ARG A 185 -19.31 -17.48 -5.00
N LEU A 186 -19.85 -16.26 -5.05
CA LEU A 186 -21.27 -15.99 -5.26
C LEU A 186 -21.73 -16.52 -6.63
N GLU A 187 -20.97 -16.25 -7.69
CA GLU A 187 -21.24 -16.79 -9.04
C GLU A 187 -21.25 -18.33 -9.03
N ASN A 188 -20.21 -18.96 -8.46
CA ASN A 188 -20.13 -20.42 -8.36
C ASN A 188 -21.27 -21.04 -7.53
N SER A 189 -21.77 -20.33 -6.51
CA SER A 189 -22.90 -20.79 -5.70
C SER A 189 -24.23 -20.73 -6.44
N GLN A 190 -24.43 -19.73 -7.31
CA GLN A 190 -25.60 -19.65 -8.18
C GLN A 190 -25.64 -20.80 -9.19
N TYR A 191 -24.53 -21.17 -9.82
CA TYR A 191 -24.49 -22.29 -10.76
C TYR A 191 -24.76 -23.65 -10.12
N LYS A 192 -24.42 -23.84 -8.84
CA LYS A 192 -24.74 -25.09 -8.12
C LYS A 192 -26.23 -25.22 -7.79
N LEU A 193 -26.93 -24.12 -7.56
CA LEU A 193 -28.38 -24.12 -7.32
C LEU A 193 -29.19 -24.33 -8.61
N LYS A 194 -28.66 -23.97 -9.78
CA LYS A 194 -29.28 -24.25 -11.09
C LYS A 194 -29.29 -25.74 -11.49
N GLY A 195 -28.54 -26.59 -10.80
CA GLY A 195 -28.36 -28.02 -11.14
C GLY A 195 -29.14 -29.02 -10.27
N ALA A 196 -29.87 -28.55 -9.25
CA ALA A 196 -30.71 -29.36 -8.36
C ALA A 196 -32.19 -29.10 -8.64
#